data_AF-A0A841VBP3-F1
#
_entry.id   AF-A0A841VBP3-F1
#
_cell.length_a   1.000
_cell.length_b   1.000
_cell.length_c   1.000
_cell.angle_alpha   90.00
_cell.angle_beta   90.00
_cell.angle_gamma   90.00
#
_symmetry.space_group_name_H-M   'P 1'
#
loop_
_entity.id
_entity.type
_entity.pdbx_description
1 polymer ?
#
loop_
_entity_poly.entity_id
_entity_poly.type
_entity_poly.pdbx_seq_one_letter_code
_entity_poly.pdbx_strand_id
1 'polypeptide(L)'
;FDNMALEEAAEYILPFTRVKEKVKPERDNNKRSTRRLNWWKYGETRPGMRKALAVLSCYFAIPKIAKYIVFSPVDVSILPCEANMVIASDDFYILGILNSKIHRLWVKAQSSTLEDRTRYTNTTCFETFPFPQKPSRELVEKIRQTAGELHEYRSQQMEKKQWGITKLYNQFFNEPSSQLYQLHQKLDKLVMEAYHFQADEDILEKLLTLNLELAEKEKRGETVIGPWSPYS
;
A
#
# COMPACT_ATOMS: atom_id res chain seq x y z
N PHE A 1 -1.47 -23.96 -4.85
CA PHE A 1 -0.32 -24.74 -5.33
C PHE A 1 1.00 -23.97 -5.28
N ASP A 2 1.02 -22.63 -5.29
CA ASP A 2 2.23 -21.83 -5.09
C ASP A 2 3.47 -22.36 -5.84
N ASN A 3 4.49 -22.86 -5.11
CA ASN A 3 5.70 -23.44 -5.69
C ASN A 3 5.69 -24.98 -5.79
N MET A 4 4.62 -25.65 -5.34
CA MET A 4 4.50 -27.12 -5.33
C MET A 4 4.82 -27.76 -6.68
N ALA A 5 5.41 -28.95 -6.63
CA ALA A 5 5.56 -29.80 -7.81
C ALA A 5 4.19 -30.21 -8.38
N LEU A 6 4.16 -30.76 -9.60
CA LEU A 6 2.90 -31.18 -10.22
C LEU A 6 2.26 -32.32 -9.42
N GLU A 7 3.10 -33.23 -8.95
CA GLU A 7 2.76 -34.43 -8.20
C GLU A 7 2.11 -34.05 -6.87
N GLU A 8 2.74 -33.15 -6.11
CA GLU A 8 2.20 -32.59 -4.86
C GLU A 8 0.89 -31.83 -5.09
N ALA A 9 0.80 -31.04 -6.15
CA ALA A 9 -0.43 -30.30 -6.47
C ALA A 9 -1.59 -31.25 -6.84
N ALA A 10 -1.29 -32.40 -7.45
CA ALA A 10 -2.28 -33.39 -7.86
C ALA A 10 -2.91 -34.13 -6.67
N GLU A 11 -2.27 -34.16 -5.50
CA GLU A 11 -2.84 -34.70 -4.27
C GLU A 11 -4.10 -33.93 -3.81
N TYR A 12 -4.21 -32.65 -4.17
CA TYR A 12 -5.39 -31.84 -3.92
C TYR A 12 -6.44 -32.03 -5.03
N ILE A 13 -7.10 -33.20 -5.01
CA ILE A 13 -7.96 -33.72 -6.09
C ILE A 13 -8.94 -32.67 -6.65
N LEU A 14 -9.77 -32.06 -5.79
CA LEU A 14 -10.83 -31.14 -6.21
C LEU A 14 -10.29 -29.85 -6.87
N PRO A 15 -9.45 -29.04 -6.21
CA PRO A 15 -8.92 -27.83 -6.84
C PRO A 15 -8.03 -28.16 -8.05
N PHE A 16 -7.28 -29.25 -8.03
CA PHE A 16 -6.42 -29.63 -9.15
C PHE A 16 -7.25 -29.99 -10.39
N THR A 17 -8.30 -30.81 -10.23
CA THR A 17 -9.22 -31.17 -11.30
C THR A 17 -9.86 -29.93 -11.92
N ARG A 18 -10.32 -28.99 -11.08
CA ARG A 18 -10.89 -27.73 -11.56
C ARG A 18 -9.90 -26.92 -12.40
N VAL A 19 -8.65 -26.80 -11.96
CA VAL A 19 -7.61 -26.08 -12.71
C VAL A 19 -7.27 -26.82 -14.01
N LYS A 20 -7.22 -28.15 -13.98
CA LYS A 20 -6.96 -28.99 -15.16
C LYS A 20 -8.05 -28.85 -16.21
N GLU A 21 -9.32 -28.82 -15.82
CA GLU A 21 -10.45 -28.72 -16.75
C GLU A 21 -10.68 -27.30 -17.27
N LYS A 22 -10.49 -26.28 -16.43
CA LYS A 22 -10.87 -24.90 -16.76
C LYS A 22 -9.71 -23.99 -17.16
N VAL A 23 -8.53 -24.20 -16.59
CA VAL A 23 -7.38 -23.31 -16.78
C VAL A 23 -6.39 -23.89 -17.78
N LYS A 24 -6.12 -25.20 -17.73
CA LYS A 24 -5.14 -25.83 -18.63
C LYS A 24 -5.45 -25.62 -20.13
N PRO A 25 -6.69 -25.77 -20.64
CA PRO A 25 -6.96 -25.58 -22.07
C PRO A 25 -6.63 -24.16 -22.57
N GLU A 26 -6.87 -23.15 -21.73
CA GLU A 26 -6.49 -21.76 -22.01
C GLU A 26 -4.95 -21.61 -21.95
N ARG A 27 -4.32 -22.18 -20.93
CA ARG A 27 -2.87 -22.12 -20.72
C ARG A 27 -2.09 -22.79 -21.84
N ASP A 28 -2.55 -23.91 -22.39
CA ASP A 28 -1.86 -24.64 -23.47
C ASP A 28 -1.65 -23.77 -24.72
N ASN A 29 -2.54 -22.82 -24.98
CA ASN A 29 -2.45 -21.88 -26.10
C ASN A 29 -1.65 -20.61 -25.77
N ASN A 30 -1.11 -20.48 -24.55
CA ASN A 30 -0.39 -19.27 -24.14
C ASN A 30 0.98 -19.17 -24.84
N LYS A 31 1.33 -17.99 -25.38
CA LYS A 31 2.63 -17.78 -26.06
C LYS A 31 3.85 -18.06 -25.15
N ARG A 32 3.74 -17.81 -23.84
CA ARG A 32 4.84 -18.03 -22.87
C ARG A 32 4.92 -19.49 -22.43
N SER A 33 6.02 -20.18 -22.74
CA SER A 33 6.25 -21.59 -22.41
C SER A 33 6.10 -21.89 -20.92
N THR A 34 6.62 -21.02 -20.05
CA THR A 34 6.53 -21.19 -18.59
C THR A 34 5.10 -21.32 -18.09
N ARG A 35 4.15 -20.57 -18.68
CA ARG A 35 2.72 -20.61 -18.31
C ARG A 35 2.02 -21.85 -18.85
N ARG A 36 2.48 -22.39 -19.98
CA ARG A 36 1.99 -23.67 -20.53
C ARG A 36 2.46 -24.84 -19.65
N LEU A 37 3.76 -24.87 -19.39
CA LEU A 37 4.40 -25.94 -18.63
C LEU A 37 3.96 -25.96 -17.17
N ASN A 38 3.77 -24.80 -16.54
CA ASN A 38 3.33 -24.67 -15.14
C ASN A 38 1.86 -24.21 -15.04
N TRP A 39 0.97 -24.83 -15.82
CA TRP A 39 -0.44 -24.42 -15.94
C TRP A 39 -1.21 -24.47 -14.61
N TRP A 40 -0.76 -25.26 -13.63
CA TRP A 40 -1.35 -25.34 -12.29
C TRP A 40 -0.88 -24.22 -11.36
N LYS A 41 0.18 -23.49 -11.71
CA LYS A 41 0.71 -22.36 -10.93
C LYS A 41 0.10 -21.04 -11.40
N TYR A 42 0.19 -20.03 -10.55
CA TYR A 42 -0.14 -18.66 -10.97
C TYR A 42 0.76 -18.22 -12.12
N GLY A 43 0.17 -17.49 -13.09
CA GLY A 43 0.89 -17.06 -14.28
C GLY A 43 2.07 -16.11 -14.00
N GLU A 44 2.03 -15.40 -12.87
CA GLU A 44 3.16 -14.70 -12.26
C GLU A 44 3.19 -15.09 -10.78
N THR A 45 4.24 -15.76 -10.33
CA THR A 45 4.33 -16.31 -8.96
C THR A 45 4.75 -15.27 -7.92
N ARG A 46 5.39 -14.17 -8.36
CA ARG A 46 5.86 -13.05 -7.53
C ARG A 46 6.67 -13.50 -6.30
N PRO A 47 7.76 -14.29 -6.48
CA PRO A 47 8.48 -14.89 -5.37
C PRO A 47 9.12 -13.85 -4.43
N GLY A 48 9.62 -12.73 -4.97
CA GLY A 48 10.18 -11.64 -4.16
C GLY A 48 9.15 -11.03 -3.20
N MET A 49 7.94 -10.78 -3.68
CA MET A 49 6.83 -10.30 -2.86
C MET A 49 6.48 -11.34 -1.78
N ARG A 50 6.29 -12.61 -2.16
CA ARG A 50 5.97 -13.69 -1.20
C ARG A 50 7.02 -13.83 -0.10
N LYS A 51 8.30 -13.77 -0.47
CA LYS A 51 9.41 -13.80 0.49
C LYS A 51 9.37 -12.61 1.44
N ALA A 52 9.11 -11.41 0.93
CA ALA A 52 9.00 -10.20 1.75
C ALA A 52 7.80 -10.25 2.71
N LEU A 53 6.68 -10.84 2.30
CA LEU A 53 5.48 -10.96 3.12
C LEU A 53 5.53 -12.09 4.16
N ALA A 54 6.34 -13.12 3.93
CA ALA A 54 6.33 -14.35 4.74
C ALA A 54 6.65 -14.16 6.24
N VAL A 55 7.35 -13.07 6.59
CA VAL A 55 7.75 -12.76 7.97
C VAL A 55 6.84 -11.72 8.63
N LEU A 56 5.88 -11.14 7.89
CA LEU A 56 5.03 -10.06 8.36
C LEU A 56 3.71 -10.60 8.89
N SER A 57 3.12 -9.89 9.84
CA SER A 57 1.77 -10.20 10.33
C SER A 57 0.67 -9.79 9.34
N CYS A 58 0.89 -8.67 8.64
CA CYS A 58 0.03 -8.16 7.58
C CYS A 58 0.86 -7.43 6.51
N TYR A 59 0.18 -6.94 5.48
CA TYR A 59 0.79 -6.03 4.50
C TYR A 59 -0.19 -4.91 4.15
N PHE A 60 0.31 -3.79 3.64
CA PHE A 60 -0.57 -2.69 3.24
C PHE A 60 -0.91 -2.79 1.75
N ALA A 61 -2.19 -2.62 1.43
CA ALA A 61 -2.68 -2.70 0.07
C ALA A 61 -3.50 -1.47 -0.32
N ILE A 62 -3.47 -1.15 -1.61
CA ILE A 62 -4.33 -0.17 -2.25
C ILE A 62 -4.72 -0.64 -3.66
N PRO A 63 -5.96 -0.43 -4.13
CA PRO A 63 -6.28 -0.61 -5.54
C PRO A 63 -5.44 0.31 -6.42
N LYS A 64 -4.94 -0.21 -7.55
CA LYS A 64 -4.17 0.57 -8.52
C LYS A 64 -4.93 1.77 -9.06
N ILE A 65 -6.26 1.65 -9.19
CA ILE A 65 -7.14 2.71 -9.69
C ILE A 65 -8.18 2.98 -8.62
N ALA A 66 -8.14 4.17 -8.02
CA ALA A 66 -9.01 4.52 -6.91
C ALA A 66 -9.38 6.01 -6.91
N LYS A 67 -10.58 6.31 -6.41
CA LYS A 67 -11.01 7.70 -6.12
C LYS A 67 -10.27 8.27 -4.91
N TYR A 68 -10.12 7.46 -3.86
CA TYR A 68 -9.39 7.84 -2.64
C TYR A 68 -8.12 7.02 -2.54
N ILE A 69 -7.01 7.69 -2.23
CA ILE A 69 -5.73 7.04 -1.95
C ILE A 69 -5.71 6.67 -0.47
N VAL A 70 -6.10 5.44 -0.19
CA VAL A 70 -6.26 4.90 1.16
C VAL A 70 -5.65 3.51 1.20
N PHE A 71 -4.65 3.35 2.05
CA PHE A 71 -4.03 2.07 2.29
C PHE A 71 -4.72 1.36 3.45
N SER A 72 -4.90 0.05 3.31
CA SER A 72 -5.46 -0.81 4.34
C SER A 72 -4.51 -1.97 4.65
N PRO A 73 -4.36 -2.38 5.92
CA PRO A 73 -3.71 -3.64 6.25
C PRO A 73 -4.56 -4.80 5.75
N VAL A 74 -3.89 -5.83 5.26
CA VAL A 74 -4.45 -7.05 4.73
C VAL A 74 -3.67 -8.23 5.31
N ASP A 75 -4.40 -9.24 5.78
CA ASP A 75 -3.80 -10.46 6.30
C ASP A 75 -2.96 -11.16 5.23
N VAL A 76 -1.79 -11.67 5.62
CA VAL A 76 -0.84 -12.33 4.69
C VAL A 76 -1.39 -13.59 4.02
N SER A 77 -2.44 -14.21 4.57
CA SER A 77 -3.13 -15.35 3.94
C SER A 77 -3.96 -14.94 2.72
N ILE A 78 -4.33 -13.66 2.61
CA ILE A 78 -5.09 -13.12 1.49
C ILE A 78 -4.11 -12.73 0.39
N LEU A 79 -4.23 -13.37 -0.78
CA LEU A 79 -3.37 -13.06 -1.91
C LEU A 79 -3.89 -11.85 -2.70
N PRO A 80 -3.06 -10.81 -2.92
CA PRO A 80 -3.44 -9.65 -3.70
C PRO A 80 -3.55 -10.04 -5.19
N CYS A 81 -4.60 -9.59 -5.86
CA CYS A 81 -4.69 -9.67 -7.31
C CYS A 81 -3.90 -8.53 -7.98
N GLU A 82 -3.67 -8.65 -9.29
CA GLU A 82 -2.87 -7.67 -10.07
C GLU A 82 -3.41 -6.24 -9.99
N ALA A 83 -4.71 -6.07 -9.76
CA ALA A 83 -5.34 -4.75 -9.63
C ALA A 83 -5.00 -4.02 -8.31
N ASN A 84 -4.19 -4.60 -7.44
CA ASN A 84 -3.73 -3.99 -6.19
C ASN A 84 -2.22 -3.74 -6.20
N MET A 85 -1.80 -2.69 -5.52
CA MET A 85 -0.42 -2.47 -5.11
C MET A 85 -0.24 -2.95 -3.67
N VAL A 86 0.94 -3.48 -3.39
CA VAL A 86 1.31 -4.03 -2.08
C VAL A 86 2.57 -3.34 -1.57
N ILE A 87 2.53 -2.92 -0.32
CA ILE A 87 3.67 -2.46 0.45
C ILE A 87 3.97 -3.53 1.49
N ALA A 88 5.17 -4.11 1.42
CA ALA A 88 5.63 -5.15 2.34
C ALA A 88 6.12 -4.53 3.65
N SER A 89 5.16 -4.14 4.50
CA SER A 89 5.39 -3.64 5.84
C SER A 89 4.15 -3.93 6.69
N ASP A 90 4.36 -4.24 7.97
CA ASP A 90 3.33 -4.29 9.00
C ASP A 90 3.50 -3.19 10.06
N ASP A 91 4.40 -2.22 9.84
CA ASP A 91 4.57 -1.08 10.72
C ASP A 91 3.53 0.01 10.42
N PHE A 92 2.64 0.24 11.38
CA PHE A 92 1.58 1.24 11.28
C PHE A 92 2.10 2.68 11.21
N TYR A 93 3.36 2.94 11.54
CA TYR A 93 4.01 4.22 11.21
C TYR A 93 4.00 4.49 9.70
N ILE A 94 4.38 3.48 8.90
CA ILE A 94 4.36 3.57 7.43
C ILE A 94 2.93 3.70 6.94
N LEU A 95 1.99 2.93 7.50
CA LEU A 95 0.56 3.07 7.18
C LEU A 95 0.05 4.50 7.44
N GLY A 96 0.48 5.11 8.54
CA GLY A 96 0.13 6.49 8.90
C GLY A 96 0.64 7.50 7.90
N ILE A 97 1.92 7.40 7.50
CA ILE A 97 2.50 8.27 6.47
C ILE A 97 1.76 8.12 5.14
N LEU A 98 1.52 6.89 4.69
CA LEU A 98 0.84 6.63 3.41
C LEU A 98 -0.62 7.07 3.40
N ASN A 99 -1.28 7.12 4.55
CA ASN A 99 -2.64 7.65 4.70
C ASN A 99 -2.70 9.13 5.06
N SER A 100 -1.59 9.86 5.05
CA SER A 100 -1.54 11.29 5.33
C SER A 100 -1.89 12.15 4.10
N LYS A 101 -2.27 13.40 4.33
CA LYS A 101 -2.43 14.44 3.30
C LYS A 101 -1.16 14.66 2.51
N ILE A 102 0.01 14.56 3.15
CA ILE A 102 1.30 14.75 2.50
C ILE A 102 1.51 13.72 1.39
N HIS A 103 1.29 12.43 1.69
CA HIS A 103 1.39 11.38 0.67
C HIS A 103 0.31 11.54 -0.40
N ARG A 104 -0.93 11.89 -0.03
CA ARG A 104 -2.01 12.14 -1.01
C ARG A 104 -1.67 13.28 -1.97
N LEU A 105 -1.06 14.37 -1.49
CA LEU A 105 -0.61 15.49 -2.32
C LEU A 105 0.50 15.06 -3.29
N TRP A 106 1.49 14.31 -2.79
CA TRP A 106 2.54 13.74 -3.63
C TRP A 106 2.00 12.85 -4.73
N VAL A 107 1.13 11.89 -4.35
CA VAL A 107 0.48 10.98 -5.30
C VAL A 107 -0.31 11.77 -6.34
N LYS A 108 -1.07 12.79 -5.93
CA LYS A 108 -1.82 13.63 -6.88
C LYS A 108 -0.90 14.32 -7.90
N ALA A 109 0.31 14.71 -7.51
CA ALA A 109 1.28 15.35 -8.40
C ALA A 109 2.04 14.35 -9.29
N GLN A 110 2.33 13.13 -8.80
CA GLN A 110 3.21 12.16 -9.46
C GLN A 110 2.48 11.00 -10.16
N SER A 111 1.16 10.87 -9.98
CA SER A 111 0.36 9.81 -10.59
C SER A 111 -0.19 10.23 -11.96
N SER A 112 -0.44 9.25 -12.81
CA SER A 112 -1.30 9.42 -13.98
C SER A 112 -2.76 9.23 -13.57
N THR A 113 -3.69 9.63 -14.44
CA THR A 113 -5.11 9.28 -14.28
C THR A 113 -5.52 8.21 -15.29
N LEU A 114 -6.55 7.43 -14.93
CA LEU A 114 -7.36 6.69 -15.88
C LEU A 114 -8.72 7.37 -15.90
N GLU A 115 -9.00 8.10 -16.98
CA GLU A 115 -10.11 9.05 -17.03
C GLU A 115 -9.98 10.08 -15.90
N ASP A 116 -10.86 10.04 -14.90
CA ASP A 116 -10.92 10.92 -13.74
C ASP A 116 -10.29 10.31 -12.47
N ARG A 117 -9.98 9.01 -12.48
CA ARG A 117 -9.49 8.29 -11.30
C ARG A 117 -7.97 8.25 -11.26
N THR A 118 -7.41 8.41 -10.07
CA THR A 118 -5.97 8.31 -9.85
C THR A 118 -5.49 6.88 -10.08
N ARG A 119 -4.40 6.73 -10.85
CA ARG A 119 -3.69 5.47 -11.04
C ARG A 119 -2.40 5.46 -10.22
N TYR A 120 -2.40 4.75 -9.11
CA TYR A 120 -1.23 4.59 -8.25
C TYR A 120 -0.17 3.72 -8.93
N THR A 121 1.03 4.26 -9.12
CA THR A 121 2.18 3.55 -9.72
C THR A 121 3.34 3.56 -8.73
N ASN A 122 3.84 2.39 -8.32
CA ASN A 122 4.88 2.29 -7.28
C ASN A 122 6.14 3.11 -7.61
N THR A 123 6.61 3.04 -8.86
CA THR A 123 7.85 3.67 -9.32
C THR A 123 7.78 5.20 -9.35
N THR A 124 6.59 5.81 -9.42
CA THR A 124 6.44 7.27 -9.43
C THR A 124 5.83 7.82 -8.16
N CYS A 125 5.10 7.01 -7.39
CA CYS A 125 4.39 7.45 -6.21
C CYS A 125 5.06 7.03 -4.91
N PHE A 126 5.54 5.78 -4.80
CA PHE A 126 6.11 5.26 -3.54
C PHE A 126 7.63 5.35 -3.53
N GLU A 127 8.29 4.85 -4.58
CA GLU A 127 9.76 4.78 -4.66
C GLU A 127 10.42 6.16 -4.68
N THR A 128 9.70 7.19 -5.14
CA THR A 128 10.17 8.58 -5.19
C THR A 128 9.69 9.42 -4.01
N PHE A 129 8.82 8.89 -3.14
CA PHE A 129 8.26 9.68 -2.05
C PHE A 129 9.34 9.97 -0.99
N PRO A 130 9.64 11.25 -0.69
CA PRO A 130 10.65 11.56 0.31
C PRO A 130 10.08 11.38 1.71
N PHE A 131 10.46 10.31 2.40
CA PHE A 131 10.01 10.03 3.78
C PHE A 131 10.58 11.06 4.80
N PRO A 132 9.97 11.21 5.99
CA PRO A 132 10.47 12.14 7.00
C PRO A 132 11.86 11.73 7.51
N GLN A 133 12.81 12.66 7.54
CA GLN A 133 14.22 12.36 7.81
C GLN A 133 14.65 12.56 9.27
N LYS A 134 13.85 13.25 10.08
CA LYS A 134 14.18 13.54 11.48
C LYS A 134 12.96 13.46 12.43
N PRO A 135 12.03 12.50 12.27
CA PRO A 135 10.91 12.39 13.19
C PRO A 135 11.43 11.99 14.57
N SER A 136 10.86 12.52 15.67
CA SER A 136 11.22 12.04 17.02
C SER A 136 10.58 10.68 17.29
N ARG A 137 11.17 9.89 18.21
CA ARG A 137 10.63 8.57 18.60
C ARG A 137 9.19 8.66 19.12
N GLU A 138 8.90 9.69 19.91
CA GLU A 138 7.56 9.95 20.42
C GLU A 138 6.56 10.20 19.27
N LEU A 139 6.97 10.97 18.26
CA LEU A 139 6.11 11.28 17.13
C LEU A 139 5.85 10.06 16.25
N VAL A 140 6.87 9.23 16.03
CA VAL A 140 6.72 7.94 15.32
C VAL A 140 5.67 7.07 16.00
N GLU A 141 5.70 6.97 17.34
CA GLU A 141 4.71 6.20 18.10
C GLU A 141 3.31 6.80 18.02
N LYS A 142 3.17 8.13 18.13
CA LYS A 142 1.88 8.82 17.97
C LYS A 142 1.27 8.59 16.59
N ILE A 143 2.08 8.61 15.53
CA ILE A 143 1.63 8.32 14.15
C ILE A 143 1.17 6.86 14.06
N ARG A 144 1.96 5.92 14.59
CA ARG A 144 1.63 4.48 14.62
C ARG A 144 0.29 4.23 15.32
N GLN A 145 0.10 4.79 16.52
CA GLN A 145 -1.15 4.68 17.27
C GLN A 145 -2.33 5.28 16.50
N THR A 146 -2.17 6.49 15.95
CA THR A 146 -3.26 7.18 15.23
C THR A 146 -3.64 6.42 13.95
N ALA A 147 -2.68 5.83 13.24
CA ALA A 147 -2.95 4.97 12.09
C ALA A 147 -3.73 3.71 12.49
N GLY A 148 -3.43 3.14 13.67
CA GLY A 148 -4.18 2.03 14.26
C GLY A 148 -5.63 2.42 14.58
N GLU A 149 -5.82 3.53 15.29
CA GLU A 149 -7.14 4.10 15.60
C GLU A 149 -7.96 4.35 14.32
N LEU A 150 -7.33 4.91 13.27
CA LEU A 150 -7.96 5.13 11.98
C LEU A 150 -8.33 3.82 11.27
N HIS A 151 -7.49 2.79 11.33
CA HIS A 151 -7.83 1.48 10.76
C HIS A 151 -9.01 0.84 11.49
N GLU A 152 -8.95 0.77 12.83
CA GLU A 152 -9.99 0.18 13.67
C GLU A 152 -11.35 0.84 13.42
N TYR A 153 -11.38 2.19 13.42
CA TYR A 153 -12.60 2.93 13.12
C TYR A 153 -13.16 2.60 11.74
N ARG A 154 -12.31 2.53 10.70
CA ARG A 154 -12.75 2.17 9.34
C ARG A 154 -13.37 0.78 9.32
N SER A 155 -12.71 -0.21 9.93
CA SER A 155 -13.18 -1.60 9.99
C SER A 155 -14.54 -1.69 10.68
N GLN A 156 -14.67 -1.12 11.88
CA GLN A 156 -15.92 -1.10 12.64
C GLN A 156 -17.07 -0.42 11.89
N GLN A 157 -16.84 0.71 11.23
CA GLN A 157 -17.89 1.40 10.48
C GLN A 157 -18.30 0.64 9.22
N MET A 158 -17.33 0.06 8.50
CA MET A 158 -17.62 -0.76 7.31
C MET A 158 -18.46 -1.98 7.68
N GLU A 159 -18.11 -2.68 8.77
CA GLU A 159 -18.86 -3.82 9.27
C GLU A 159 -20.25 -3.40 9.77
N LYS A 160 -20.34 -2.43 10.69
CA LYS A 160 -21.62 -2.00 11.28
C LYS A 160 -22.62 -1.49 10.23
N LYS A 161 -22.14 -0.78 9.21
CA LYS A 161 -22.99 -0.18 8.17
C LYS A 161 -23.11 -1.05 6.92
N GLN A 162 -22.37 -2.16 6.84
CA GLN A 162 -22.24 -2.99 5.63
C GLN A 162 -21.82 -2.14 4.41
N TRP A 163 -20.85 -1.26 4.61
CA TRP A 163 -20.34 -0.35 3.59
C TRP A 163 -18.94 -0.76 3.13
N GLY A 164 -18.67 -0.65 1.84
CA GLY A 164 -17.30 -0.66 1.34
C GLY A 164 -16.57 0.65 1.64
N ILE A 165 -15.23 0.60 1.60
CA ILE A 165 -14.35 1.73 1.92
C ILE A 165 -14.68 3.00 1.13
N THR A 166 -15.01 2.88 -0.16
CA THR A 166 -15.38 4.02 -1.01
C THR A 166 -16.63 4.74 -0.52
N LYS A 167 -17.64 3.99 -0.06
CA LYS A 167 -18.88 4.57 0.47
C LYS A 167 -18.61 5.26 1.80
N LEU A 168 -17.82 4.64 2.69
CA LEU A 168 -17.40 5.26 3.95
C LEU A 168 -16.72 6.61 3.70
N TYR A 169 -15.75 6.66 2.80
CA TYR A 169 -15.02 7.90 2.49
C TYR A 169 -15.89 8.95 1.79
N ASN A 170 -16.76 8.55 0.86
CA ASN A 170 -17.71 9.48 0.24
C ASN A 170 -18.63 10.16 1.27
N GLN A 171 -19.01 9.47 2.34
CA GLN A 171 -19.93 10.01 3.34
C GLN A 171 -19.23 10.84 4.41
N PHE A 172 -18.04 10.42 4.86
CA PHE A 172 -17.43 11.01 6.06
C PHE A 172 -16.11 11.74 5.82
N PHE A 173 -15.40 11.51 4.71
CA PHE A 173 -14.03 12.05 4.58
C PHE A 173 -13.95 13.58 4.56
N ASN A 174 -15.00 14.26 4.08
CA ASN A 174 -15.08 15.73 4.05
C ASN A 174 -16.08 16.30 5.07
N GLU A 175 -16.59 15.47 6.00
CA GLU A 175 -17.57 15.86 7.01
C GLU A 175 -16.86 16.19 8.32
N PRO A 176 -16.75 17.48 8.72
CA PRO A 176 -15.94 17.87 9.88
C PRO A 176 -16.42 17.27 11.22
N SER A 177 -17.72 16.99 11.34
CA SER A 177 -18.28 16.35 12.53
C SER A 177 -17.99 14.85 12.60
N SER A 178 -17.52 14.24 11.51
CA SER A 178 -17.25 12.81 11.48
C SER A 178 -15.93 12.46 12.16
N GLN A 179 -15.94 11.33 12.86
CA GLN A 179 -14.71 10.76 13.45
C GLN A 179 -13.67 10.41 12.37
N LEU A 180 -14.09 10.04 11.15
CA LEU A 180 -13.17 9.77 10.05
C LEU A 180 -12.35 11.02 9.72
N TYR A 181 -13.01 12.16 9.53
CA TYR A 181 -12.36 13.44 9.24
C TYR A 181 -11.40 13.82 10.37
N GLN A 182 -11.85 13.74 11.62
CA GLN A 182 -11.04 14.12 12.78
C GLN A 182 -9.79 13.26 12.94
N LEU A 183 -9.88 11.94 12.70
CA LEU A 183 -8.73 11.05 12.72
C LEU A 183 -7.73 11.37 11.60
N HIS A 184 -8.22 11.71 10.39
CA HIS A 184 -7.35 12.19 9.31
C HIS A 184 -6.67 13.51 9.65
N GLN A 185 -7.39 14.50 10.22
CA GLN A 185 -6.78 15.76 10.65
C GLN A 185 -5.71 15.57 11.72
N LYS A 186 -5.98 14.69 12.71
CA LYS A 186 -5.00 14.32 13.74
C LYS A 186 -3.76 13.69 13.13
N LEU A 187 -3.93 12.73 12.23
CA LEU A 187 -2.83 12.06 11.53
C LEU A 187 -2.04 13.05 10.67
N ASP A 188 -2.72 13.89 9.91
CA ASP A 188 -2.12 14.89 9.02
C ASP A 188 -1.26 15.88 9.81
N LYS A 189 -1.72 16.34 10.99
CA LYS A 189 -0.94 17.21 11.87
C LYS A 189 0.34 16.54 12.37
N LEU A 190 0.25 15.29 12.86
CA LEU A 190 1.42 14.55 13.34
C LEU A 190 2.44 14.30 12.23
N VAL A 191 1.97 13.99 11.02
CA VAL A 191 2.86 13.77 9.88
C VAL A 191 3.49 15.09 9.43
N MET A 192 2.77 16.21 9.38
CA MET A 192 3.35 17.53 9.13
C MET A 192 4.45 17.88 10.14
N GLU A 193 4.24 17.60 11.42
CA GLU A 193 5.24 17.78 12.48
C GLU A 193 6.49 16.92 12.22
N ALA A 194 6.34 15.71 11.68
CA ALA A 194 7.45 14.82 11.36
C ALA A 194 8.33 15.34 10.21
N TYR A 195 7.75 16.15 9.32
CA TYR A 195 8.47 16.88 8.27
C TYR A 195 8.93 18.28 8.72
N HIS A 196 8.49 18.74 9.89
CA HIS A 196 8.64 20.13 10.35
C HIS A 196 7.97 21.17 9.42
N PHE A 197 6.94 20.77 8.67
CA PHE A 197 6.19 21.66 7.79
C PHE A 197 5.12 22.43 8.55
N GLN A 198 4.81 23.64 8.09
CA GLN A 198 3.73 24.49 8.60
C GLN A 198 2.52 24.47 7.67
N ALA A 199 1.35 24.84 8.20
CA ALA A 199 0.08 24.69 7.47
C ALA A 199 -0.13 25.69 6.33
N ASP A 200 0.58 26.82 6.37
CA ASP A 200 0.54 27.93 5.40
C ASP A 200 1.59 27.79 4.28
N GLU A 201 2.48 26.80 4.37
CA GLU A 201 3.50 26.54 3.35
C GLU A 201 2.95 25.79 2.13
N ASP A 202 3.62 25.95 0.98
CA ASP A 202 3.44 25.06 -0.17
C ASP A 202 4.10 23.70 0.13
N ILE A 203 3.29 22.77 0.63
CA ILE A 203 3.71 21.41 0.98
C ILE A 203 4.32 20.69 -0.23
N LEU A 204 3.80 20.91 -1.45
CA LEU A 204 4.29 20.19 -2.63
C LEU A 204 5.67 20.70 -3.05
N GLU A 205 5.89 22.01 -3.00
CA GLU A 205 7.21 22.62 -3.23
C GLU A 205 8.24 22.14 -2.18
N LYS A 206 7.84 22.10 -0.91
CA LYS A 206 8.68 21.58 0.19
C LYS A 206 9.05 20.11 0.00
N LEU A 207 8.09 19.27 -0.43
CA LEU A 207 8.34 17.87 -0.76
C LEU A 207 9.28 17.72 -1.95
N LEU A 208 9.10 18.51 -3.01
CA LEU A 208 10.00 18.47 -4.17
C LEU A 208 11.42 18.86 -3.77
N THR A 209 11.57 19.92 -2.97
CA THR A 209 12.87 20.37 -2.47
C THR A 209 13.54 19.25 -1.66
N LEU A 210 12.81 18.65 -0.71
CA LEU A 210 13.32 17.53 0.08
C LEU A 210 13.70 16.34 -0.81
N ASN A 211 12.88 15.99 -1.81
CA ASN A 211 13.18 14.90 -2.73
C ASN A 211 14.50 15.12 -3.49
N LEU A 212 14.74 16.33 -4.00
CA LEU A 212 15.98 16.67 -4.70
C LEU A 212 17.19 16.64 -3.75
N GLU A 213 17.05 17.17 -2.54
CA GLU A 213 18.11 17.12 -1.52
C GLU A 213 18.49 15.68 -1.16
N LEU A 214 17.50 14.80 -1.00
CA LEU A 214 17.71 13.40 -0.68
C LEU A 214 18.37 12.65 -1.84
N ALA A 215 17.94 12.89 -3.08
CA ALA A 215 18.58 12.30 -4.25
C ALA A 215 20.07 12.69 -4.36
N GLU A 216 20.41 13.94 -4.05
CA GLU A 216 21.81 14.38 -4.03
C GLU A 216 22.61 13.76 -2.87
N LYS A 217 21.99 13.55 -1.70
CA LYS A 217 22.61 12.82 -0.58
C LYS A 217 22.92 11.37 -0.95
N GLU A 218 21.96 10.66 -1.55
CA GLU A 218 22.16 9.28 -2.00
C GLU A 218 23.29 9.18 -3.04
N LYS A 219 23.37 10.12 -4.00
CA LYS A 219 24.48 10.19 -4.97
C LYS A 219 25.85 10.37 -4.30
N ARG A 220 25.90 11.07 -3.17
CA ARG A 220 27.13 11.21 -2.35
C ARG A 220 27.40 10.02 -1.44
N GLY A 221 26.52 9.02 -1.42
CA GLY A 221 26.62 7.85 -0.54
C GLY A 221 26.23 8.13 0.91
N GLU A 222 25.56 9.25 1.18
CA GLU A 222 25.03 9.55 2.51
C GLU A 222 23.77 8.71 2.80
N THR A 223 23.56 8.38 4.07
CA THR A 223 22.38 7.63 4.48
C THR A 223 21.12 8.50 4.44
N VAL A 224 20.07 7.97 3.83
CA VAL A 224 18.73 8.56 3.79
C VAL A 224 17.75 7.59 4.43
N ILE A 225 16.80 8.12 5.21
CA ILE A 225 15.71 7.30 5.75
C ILE A 225 14.71 7.04 4.63
N GLY A 226 14.55 5.77 4.28
CA GLY A 226 13.58 5.30 3.30
C GLY A 226 12.24 4.93 3.94
N PRO A 227 11.50 3.98 3.36
CA PRO A 227 10.16 3.57 3.82
C PRO A 227 10.18 2.66 5.06
N TRP A 228 10.89 3.05 6.13
CA TRP A 228 10.92 2.32 7.40
C TRP A 228 10.96 3.28 8.60
N SER A 229 10.58 2.79 9.78
CA SER A 229 10.76 3.54 11.02
C SER A 229 12.24 3.71 11.32
N PRO A 230 12.73 4.94 11.61
CA PRO A 230 14.12 5.14 12.05
C PRO A 230 14.39 4.56 13.45
N TYR A 231 13.35 4.15 14.16
CA TYR A 231 13.41 3.50 15.47
C TYR A 231 12.73 2.13 15.33
N SER A 232 13.51 1.14 14.90
CA SER A 232 13.10 -0.27 14.87
C SER A 232 13.37 -0.94 16.22
#